data_AF-A0A1H4QSZ8-F1
#
_entry.id   AF-A0A1H4QSZ8-F1
#
_cell.length_a   1.000
_cell.length_b   1.000
_cell.length_c   1.000
_cell.angle_alpha   90.00
_cell.angle_beta   90.00
_cell.angle_gamma   90.00
#
_symmetry.space_group_name_H-M   'P 1'
#
loop_
_entity.id
_entity.type
_entity.pdbx_description
1 polymer ?
#
loop_
_entity_poly.entity_id
_entity_poly.type
_entity_poly.pdbx_seq_one_letter_code
_entity_poly.pdbx_strand_id
1 'polypeptide(L)'
;MSPIDTAVHTPARSGVITRVAAGMLPIAGAAAVWGALLGPAWTYVPAQPQANVPAAELSFAALAAATAESTSSVQVAYFSWLAWAFAVVTTALMILLAITRNLLIAALSVVAGAFQLVVTVLAVKGPLPWSVFFEGLPNIRIGAVLALSAIALLIAGGVFVLTATKPSRSPIGK
;
A
#
# COMPACT_ATOMS: atom_id res chain seq x y z
N MET A 1 -27.83 -52.79 18.89
CA MET A 1 -27.25 -51.50 19.33
C MET A 1 -26.56 -50.87 18.12
N SER A 2 -27.20 -49.88 17.47
CA SER A 2 -26.59 -49.13 16.38
C SER A 2 -26.05 -47.82 16.95
N PRO A 3 -24.78 -47.44 16.70
CA PRO A 3 -24.32 -46.11 17.07
C PRO A 3 -24.95 -45.09 16.11
N ILE A 4 -25.54 -44.04 16.68
CA ILE A 4 -25.99 -42.85 15.96
C ILE A 4 -24.74 -41.99 15.76
N ASP A 5 -24.23 -41.94 14.53
CA ASP A 5 -23.22 -40.97 14.12
C ASP A 5 -23.84 -39.56 14.14
N THR A 6 -23.63 -38.84 15.22
CA THR A 6 -23.88 -37.40 15.30
C THR A 6 -22.76 -36.66 14.60
N ALA A 7 -22.82 -36.61 13.26
CA ALA A 7 -22.06 -35.64 12.50
C ALA A 7 -22.56 -34.24 12.84
N VAL A 8 -21.92 -33.61 13.84
CA VAL A 8 -22.08 -32.17 14.12
C VAL A 8 -21.49 -31.42 12.94
N HIS A 9 -22.32 -31.16 11.93
CA HIS A 9 -22.03 -30.17 10.91
C HIS A 9 -21.87 -28.83 11.61
N THR A 10 -20.64 -28.41 11.86
CA THR A 10 -20.31 -27.05 12.29
C THR A 10 -20.34 -26.17 11.05
N PRO A 11 -21.36 -25.32 10.80
CA PRO A 11 -21.39 -24.49 9.63
C PRO A 11 -20.65 -23.17 9.90
N ALA A 12 -19.85 -22.74 8.93
CA ALA A 12 -19.77 -21.34 8.49
C ALA A 12 -19.02 -20.27 9.32
N ARG A 13 -18.18 -20.59 10.32
CA ARG A 13 -17.36 -19.51 10.95
C ARG A 13 -16.26 -18.96 10.01
N SER A 14 -15.73 -19.81 9.11
CA SER A 14 -14.70 -19.44 8.12
C SER A 14 -15.24 -18.54 7.01
N GLY A 15 -16.50 -18.73 6.58
CA GLY A 15 -17.09 -17.98 5.48
C GLY A 15 -17.40 -16.52 5.81
N VAL A 16 -17.76 -16.23 7.07
CA VAL A 16 -18.10 -14.87 7.53
C VAL A 16 -16.86 -13.99 7.65
N ILE A 17 -15.78 -14.49 8.27
CA ILE A 17 -14.51 -13.75 8.42
C ILE A 17 -13.93 -13.40 7.05
N THR A 18 -13.99 -14.33 6.09
CA THR A 18 -13.48 -14.12 4.73
C THR A 18 -14.30 -13.06 3.95
N ARG A 19 -15.61 -12.97 4.20
CA ARG A 19 -16.47 -11.95 3.55
C ARG A 19 -16.28 -10.56 4.17
N VAL A 20 -16.16 -10.46 5.49
CA VAL A 20 -15.91 -9.18 6.18
C VAL A 20 -14.53 -8.63 5.86
N ALA A 21 -13.49 -9.48 5.87
CA ALA A 21 -12.13 -9.09 5.49
C ALA A 21 -12.05 -8.60 4.04
N ALA A 22 -12.77 -9.24 3.11
CA ALA A 22 -12.78 -8.83 1.71
C ALA A 22 -13.44 -7.47 1.45
N GLY A 23 -14.38 -7.04 2.31
CA GLY A 23 -15.02 -5.72 2.21
C GLY A 23 -14.25 -4.60 2.88
N MET A 24 -13.48 -4.89 3.93
CA MET A 24 -12.73 -3.88 4.69
C MET A 24 -11.37 -3.55 4.08
N LEU A 25 -10.71 -4.51 3.42
CA LEU A 25 -9.38 -4.31 2.82
C LEU A 25 -9.31 -3.14 1.80
N PRO A 26 -10.27 -2.99 0.88
CA PRO A 26 -10.26 -1.90 -0.10
C PRO A 26 -10.46 -0.54 0.54
N ILE A 27 -11.37 -0.46 1.51
CA ILE A 27 -11.67 0.78 2.23
C ILE A 27 -10.46 1.19 3.06
N ALA A 28 -9.84 0.25 3.78
CA ALA A 28 -8.65 0.51 4.57
C ALA A 28 -7.47 0.99 3.71
N GLY A 29 -7.23 0.36 2.56
CA GLY A 29 -6.14 0.75 1.67
C GLY A 29 -6.37 2.08 0.96
N ALA A 30 -7.60 2.35 0.52
CA ALA A 30 -7.96 3.67 -0.01
C ALA A 30 -7.85 4.76 1.07
N ALA A 31 -8.40 4.53 2.27
CA ALA A 31 -8.29 5.46 3.38
C ALA A 31 -6.82 5.69 3.79
N ALA A 32 -5.98 4.66 3.77
CA ALA A 32 -4.56 4.77 4.09
C ALA A 32 -3.81 5.63 3.05
N VAL A 33 -4.03 5.45 1.75
CA VAL A 33 -3.31 6.24 0.74
C VAL A 33 -3.73 7.72 0.77
N TRP A 34 -5.03 8.01 0.91
CA TRP A 34 -5.51 9.38 1.01
C TRP A 34 -5.14 10.03 2.35
N GLY A 35 -5.21 9.27 3.44
CA GLY A 35 -4.77 9.69 4.76
C GLY A 35 -3.28 10.03 4.77
N ALA A 36 -2.45 9.27 4.07
CA ALA A 36 -1.03 9.58 3.91
C ALA A 36 -0.78 10.92 3.21
N LEU A 37 -1.52 11.23 2.15
CA LEU A 37 -1.28 12.46 1.36
C LEU A 37 -1.86 13.72 2.02
N LEU A 38 -3.00 13.60 2.69
CA LEU A 38 -3.74 14.74 3.23
C LEU A 38 -3.61 14.93 4.74
N GLY A 39 -3.19 13.89 5.45
CA GLY A 39 -3.22 13.88 6.90
C GLY A 39 -1.85 14.17 7.51
N PRO A 40 -1.23 13.17 8.16
CA PRO A 40 -0.14 13.43 9.09
C PRO A 40 1.22 13.62 8.43
N ALA A 41 2.19 14.03 9.24
CA ALA A 41 3.57 14.17 8.83
C ALA A 41 4.15 12.86 8.29
N TRP A 42 4.99 12.98 7.26
CA TRP A 42 5.75 11.88 6.65
C TRP A 42 7.10 11.70 7.31
N THR A 43 7.78 12.80 7.63
CA THR A 43 9.13 12.78 8.16
C THR A 43 9.30 13.84 9.22
N TYR A 44 10.12 13.54 10.22
CA TYR A 44 10.65 14.53 11.15
C TYR A 44 12.04 14.97 10.72
N VAL A 45 12.27 16.27 10.71
CA VAL A 45 13.58 16.87 10.50
C VAL A 45 14.06 17.39 11.85
N PRO A 46 15.14 16.81 12.42
CA PRO A 46 15.71 17.30 13.67
C PRO A 46 16.30 18.70 13.49
N ALA A 47 16.35 19.46 14.58
CA ALA A 47 16.95 20.79 14.56
C ALA A 47 18.42 20.71 14.16
N GLN A 48 18.87 21.66 13.34
CA GLN A 48 20.27 21.85 12.98
C GLN A 48 20.72 23.22 13.50
N PRO A 49 21.22 23.30 14.75
CA PRO A 49 21.68 24.55 15.36
C PRO A 49 22.74 25.27 14.53
N GLN A 50 23.56 24.51 13.80
CA GLN A 50 24.64 25.03 12.95
C GLN A 50 24.11 25.76 11.70
N ALA A 51 22.90 25.44 11.26
CA ALA A 51 22.25 26.05 10.11
C ALA A 51 21.07 26.96 10.51
N ASN A 52 20.86 27.20 11.81
CA ASN A 52 19.69 27.90 12.37
C ASN A 52 18.35 27.34 11.88
N VAL A 53 18.28 26.03 11.58
CA VAL A 53 17.06 25.36 11.13
C VAL A 53 16.36 24.73 12.33
N PRO A 54 15.11 25.14 12.66
CA PRO A 54 14.35 24.53 13.75
C PRO A 54 13.91 23.11 13.39
N ALA A 55 13.66 22.30 14.41
CA ALA A 55 13.04 20.99 14.20
C ALA A 55 11.63 21.16 13.63
N ALA A 56 11.27 20.32 12.65
CA ALA A 56 9.98 20.39 11.99
C ALA A 56 9.46 19.01 11.61
N GLU A 57 8.14 18.84 11.66
CA GLU A 57 7.47 17.72 11.04
C GLU A 57 6.99 18.12 9.65
N LEU A 58 7.42 17.37 8.63
CA LEU A 58 7.07 17.63 7.24
C LEU A 58 5.91 16.73 6.83
N SER A 59 4.76 17.34 6.55
CA SER A 59 3.65 16.70 5.84
C SER A 59 3.98 16.48 4.36
N PHE A 60 3.13 15.75 3.65
CA PHE A 60 3.30 15.55 2.21
C PHE A 60 3.36 16.89 1.45
N ALA A 61 2.51 17.85 1.82
CA ALA A 61 2.52 19.19 1.22
C ALA A 61 3.82 19.95 1.50
N ALA A 62 4.36 19.85 2.72
CA ALA A 62 5.63 20.48 3.08
C ALA A 62 6.81 19.82 2.34
N LEU A 63 6.79 18.48 2.19
CA LEU A 63 7.77 17.76 1.37
C LEU A 63 7.69 18.14 -0.12
N ALA A 64 6.48 18.33 -0.65
CA ALA A 64 6.30 18.79 -2.02
C ALA A 64 6.86 20.19 -2.25
N ALA A 65 6.65 21.11 -1.31
CA ALA A 65 7.28 22.43 -1.36
C ALA A 65 8.81 22.34 -1.25
N ALA A 66 9.32 21.54 -0.33
CA ALA A 66 10.77 21.38 -0.10
C ALA A 66 11.51 20.69 -1.26
N THR A 67 10.80 19.93 -2.10
CA THR A 67 11.40 19.16 -3.20
C THR A 67 11.11 19.75 -4.58
N ALA A 68 10.43 20.89 -4.67
CA ALA A 68 10.07 21.53 -5.94
C ALA A 68 11.28 21.84 -6.84
N GLU A 69 12.42 22.17 -6.24
CA GLU A 69 13.68 22.48 -6.95
C GLU A 69 14.71 21.33 -6.86
N SER A 70 14.26 20.11 -6.51
CA SER A 70 15.16 18.96 -6.45
C SER A 70 15.78 18.64 -7.80
N THR A 71 17.05 18.25 -7.81
CA THR A 71 17.75 17.75 -9.00
C THR A 71 17.29 16.36 -9.43
N SER A 72 16.48 15.67 -8.59
CA SER A 72 15.88 14.38 -8.91
C SER A 72 14.50 14.56 -9.56
N SER A 73 14.41 14.28 -10.86
CA SER A 73 13.15 14.37 -11.61
C SER A 73 12.05 13.45 -11.06
N VAL A 74 12.43 12.26 -10.57
CA VAL A 74 11.50 11.31 -9.94
C VAL A 74 10.92 11.88 -8.64
N GLN A 75 11.73 12.56 -7.85
CA GLN A 75 11.28 13.19 -6.61
C GLN A 75 10.30 14.34 -6.90
N VAL A 76 10.64 15.22 -7.84
CA VAL A 76 9.76 16.33 -8.27
C VAL A 76 8.43 15.78 -8.80
N ALA A 77 8.46 14.78 -9.69
CA ALA A 77 7.24 14.19 -10.25
C ALA A 77 6.38 13.51 -9.18
N TYR A 78 7.00 12.78 -8.25
CA TYR A 78 6.31 12.10 -7.16
C TYR A 78 5.52 13.05 -6.27
N PHE A 79 6.20 14.08 -5.76
CA PHE A 79 5.57 15.01 -4.82
C PHE A 79 4.65 16.04 -5.50
N SER A 80 4.72 16.22 -6.83
CA SER A 80 3.81 17.10 -7.57
C SER A 80 2.51 16.42 -7.99
N TRP A 81 2.58 15.34 -8.77
CA TRP A 81 1.39 14.73 -9.38
C TRP A 81 1.31 13.20 -9.24
N LEU A 82 2.45 12.52 -9.21
CA LEU A 82 2.48 11.06 -9.36
C LEU A 82 1.98 10.34 -8.10
N ALA A 83 2.21 10.87 -6.90
CA ALA A 83 1.62 10.32 -5.68
C ALA A 83 0.08 10.39 -5.70
N TRP A 84 -0.50 11.47 -6.26
CA TRP A 84 -1.95 11.60 -6.44
C TRP A 84 -2.48 10.59 -7.47
N ALA A 85 -1.76 10.41 -8.58
CA ALA A 85 -2.09 9.38 -9.57
C ALA A 85 -2.04 7.97 -8.94
N PHE A 86 -1.04 7.69 -8.10
CA PHE A 86 -0.95 6.42 -7.36
C PHE A 86 -2.12 6.23 -6.41
N ALA A 87 -2.55 7.27 -5.69
CA ALA A 87 -3.73 7.19 -4.84
C ALA A 87 -5.00 6.80 -5.61
N VAL A 88 -5.21 7.42 -6.78
CA VAL A 88 -6.34 7.09 -7.67
C VAL A 88 -6.24 5.65 -8.20
N VAL A 89 -5.08 5.24 -8.72
CA VAL A 89 -4.88 3.89 -9.25
C VAL A 89 -5.05 2.83 -8.17
N THR A 90 -4.49 3.04 -6.98
CA THR A 90 -4.62 2.14 -5.84
C THR A 90 -6.08 2.01 -5.41
N THR A 91 -6.81 3.13 -5.32
CA THR A 91 -8.24 3.13 -5.00
C THR A 91 -9.03 2.34 -6.04
N ALA A 92 -8.82 2.61 -7.33
CA ALA A 92 -9.53 1.94 -8.43
C ALA A 92 -9.25 0.43 -8.45
N LEU A 93 -7.99 0.02 -8.37
CA LEU A 93 -7.60 -1.39 -8.40
C LEU A 93 -8.12 -2.15 -7.19
N MET A 94 -8.10 -1.56 -5.99
CA MET A 94 -8.65 -2.20 -4.80
C MET A 94 -10.17 -2.39 -4.90
N ILE A 95 -10.91 -1.39 -5.39
CA ILE A 95 -12.36 -1.49 -5.59
C ILE A 95 -12.67 -2.56 -6.66
N LEU A 96 -11.98 -2.51 -7.80
CA LEU A 96 -12.17 -3.50 -8.87
C LEU A 96 -11.84 -4.91 -8.41
N LEU A 97 -10.77 -5.08 -7.63
CA LEU A 97 -10.38 -6.37 -7.08
C LEU A 97 -11.43 -6.90 -6.09
N ALA A 98 -12.02 -6.03 -5.28
CA ALA A 98 -13.07 -6.39 -4.32
C ALA A 98 -14.36 -6.87 -5.01
N ILE A 99 -14.75 -6.18 -6.09
CA ILE A 99 -15.98 -6.47 -6.85
C ILE A 99 -15.79 -7.70 -7.74
N THR A 100 -14.71 -7.74 -8.52
CA THR A 100 -14.57 -8.71 -9.61
C THR A 100 -13.81 -9.97 -9.23
N ARG A 101 -12.85 -9.86 -8.28
CA ARG A 101 -11.87 -10.92 -7.94
C ARG A 101 -11.21 -11.55 -9.17
N ASN A 102 -11.02 -10.76 -10.23
CA ASN A 102 -10.45 -11.22 -11.48
C ASN A 102 -8.93 -11.40 -11.35
N LEU A 103 -8.40 -12.53 -11.86
CA LEU A 103 -6.97 -12.84 -11.90
C LEU A 103 -6.12 -11.75 -12.55
N LEU A 104 -6.60 -11.17 -13.65
CA LEU A 104 -5.90 -10.10 -14.35
C LEU A 104 -5.81 -8.84 -13.49
N ILE A 105 -6.90 -8.45 -12.83
CA ILE A 105 -6.89 -7.31 -11.90
C ILE A 105 -5.98 -7.60 -10.71
N ALA A 106 -5.99 -8.83 -10.20
CA ALA A 106 -5.11 -9.24 -9.12
C ALA A 106 -3.62 -9.13 -9.52
N ALA A 107 -3.26 -9.59 -10.72
CA ALA A 107 -1.91 -9.43 -11.26
C ALA A 107 -1.53 -7.95 -11.44
N LEU A 108 -2.44 -7.13 -11.98
CA LEU A 108 -2.23 -5.69 -12.12
C LEU A 108 -2.03 -5.01 -10.76
N SER A 109 -2.78 -5.39 -9.73
CA SER A 109 -2.61 -4.86 -8.37
C SER A 109 -1.22 -5.16 -7.80
N VAL A 110 -0.70 -6.37 -8.00
CA VAL A 110 0.65 -6.74 -7.56
C VAL A 110 1.70 -5.92 -8.32
N VAL A 111 1.60 -5.86 -9.64
CA VAL A 111 2.57 -5.14 -10.48
C VAL A 111 2.54 -3.64 -10.20
N ALA A 112 1.35 -3.04 -10.12
CA ALA A 112 1.18 -1.64 -9.78
C ALA A 112 1.72 -1.34 -8.39
N GLY A 113 1.41 -2.16 -7.39
CA GLY A 113 1.94 -1.97 -6.02
C GLY A 113 3.46 -2.06 -5.96
N ALA A 114 4.07 -3.04 -6.64
CA ALA A 114 5.53 -3.15 -6.70
C ALA A 114 6.17 -1.93 -7.39
N PHE A 115 5.59 -1.47 -8.50
CA PHE A 115 6.05 -0.28 -9.19
C PHE A 115 5.93 0.97 -8.31
N GLN A 116 4.77 1.16 -7.66
CA GLN A 116 4.55 2.27 -6.72
C GLN A 116 5.57 2.25 -5.59
N LEU A 117 5.85 1.09 -5.00
CA LEU A 117 6.85 0.96 -3.93
C LEU A 117 8.22 1.43 -4.39
N VAL A 118 8.69 0.98 -5.55
CA VAL A 118 9.99 1.37 -6.10
C VAL A 118 10.05 2.87 -6.33
N VAL A 119 9.03 3.44 -6.97
CA VAL A 119 8.97 4.88 -7.25
C VAL A 119 8.92 5.69 -5.96
N THR A 120 8.11 5.29 -4.98
CA THR A 120 8.03 5.97 -3.67
C THR A 120 9.38 5.97 -2.96
N VAL A 121 10.09 4.82 -2.93
CA VAL A 121 11.42 4.76 -2.30
C VAL A 121 12.42 5.67 -3.02
N LEU A 122 12.45 5.64 -4.35
CA LEU A 122 13.35 6.50 -5.14
C LEU A 122 13.02 7.98 -4.98
N ALA A 123 11.75 8.34 -4.88
CA ALA A 123 11.31 9.71 -4.68
C ALA A 123 11.64 10.22 -3.27
N VAL A 124 11.37 9.44 -2.23
CA VAL A 124 11.66 9.84 -0.84
C VAL A 124 13.17 9.92 -0.60
N LYS A 125 13.94 8.99 -1.18
CA LYS A 125 15.41 9.08 -1.19
C LYS A 125 15.90 10.33 -1.93
N GLY A 126 15.34 10.60 -3.11
CA GLY A 126 15.78 11.70 -3.97
C GLY A 126 17.28 11.60 -4.29
N PRO A 127 18.03 12.70 -4.22
CA PRO A 127 19.47 12.72 -4.53
C PRO A 127 20.34 12.18 -3.38
N LEU A 128 19.77 11.81 -2.23
CA LEU A 128 20.55 11.40 -1.05
C LEU A 128 21.32 10.09 -1.31
N PRO A 129 22.54 9.93 -0.76
CA PRO A 129 23.20 8.65 -0.69
C PRO A 129 22.35 7.62 0.07
N TRP A 130 22.46 6.34 -0.30
CA TRP A 130 21.69 5.28 0.36
C TRP A 130 21.99 5.16 1.86
N SER A 131 23.23 5.42 2.30
CA SER A 131 23.58 5.44 3.74
C SER A 131 22.75 6.46 4.51
N VAL A 132 22.70 7.70 4.01
CA VAL A 132 21.94 8.81 4.63
C VAL A 132 20.44 8.52 4.61
N PHE A 133 19.92 7.90 3.55
CA PHE A 133 18.52 7.47 3.51
C PHE A 133 18.19 6.47 4.62
N PHE A 134 19.05 5.48 4.85
CA PHE A 134 18.84 4.49 5.92
C PHE A 134 18.97 5.10 7.32
N GLU A 135 19.91 6.02 7.51
CA GLU A 135 20.02 6.80 8.76
C GLU A 135 18.77 7.65 9.05
N GLY A 136 18.03 8.05 8.00
CA GLY A 136 16.78 8.79 8.11
C GLY A 136 15.54 7.96 8.47
N LEU A 137 15.60 6.62 8.40
CA LEU A 137 14.43 5.77 8.69
C LEU A 137 13.81 5.96 10.09
N PRO A 138 14.57 6.18 11.18
CA PRO A 138 14.00 6.47 12.50
C PRO A 138 13.15 7.75 12.53
N ASN A 139 13.34 8.64 11.55
CA ASN A 139 12.58 9.88 11.44
C ASN A 139 11.29 9.73 10.63
N ILE A 140 10.98 8.54 10.13
CA ILE A 140 9.69 8.27 9.48
C ILE A 140 8.56 8.52 10.48
N ARG A 141 7.48 9.12 9.96
CA ARG A 141 6.25 9.41 10.68
C ARG A 141 5.07 8.70 10.04
N ILE A 142 3.94 8.77 10.72
CA ILE A 142 2.75 7.98 10.41
C ILE A 142 2.21 8.20 8.99
N GLY A 143 2.42 9.37 8.37
CA GLY A 143 2.03 9.62 6.98
C GLY A 143 2.72 8.70 5.98
N ALA A 144 4.03 8.52 6.11
CA ALA A 144 4.77 7.61 5.24
C ALA A 144 4.43 6.13 5.53
N VAL A 145 4.17 5.78 6.80
CA VAL A 145 3.70 4.44 7.18
C VAL A 145 2.35 4.13 6.54
N LEU A 146 1.42 5.09 6.51
CA LEU A 146 0.12 4.92 5.84
C LEU A 146 0.27 4.70 4.33
N ALA A 147 1.16 5.46 3.67
CA ALA A 147 1.43 5.27 2.24
C ALA A 147 1.98 3.86 1.95
N LEU A 148 2.99 3.43 2.73
CA LEU A 148 3.57 2.09 2.59
C LEU A 148 2.56 0.99 2.89
N SER A 149 1.70 1.20 3.89
CA SER A 149 0.64 0.26 4.25
C SER A 149 -0.38 0.13 3.12
N ALA A 150 -0.79 1.23 2.48
CA ALA A 150 -1.71 1.18 1.34
C ALA A 150 -1.13 0.38 0.17
N ILE A 151 0.15 0.58 -0.15
CA ILE A 151 0.86 -0.18 -1.18
C ILE A 151 0.93 -1.67 -0.80
N ALA A 152 1.28 -1.98 0.46
CA ALA A 152 1.33 -3.35 0.94
C ALA A 152 -0.03 -4.05 0.88
N LEU A 153 -1.12 -3.35 1.23
CA LEU A 153 -2.49 -3.87 1.13
C LEU A 153 -2.88 -4.14 -0.34
N LEU A 154 -2.46 -3.29 -1.29
CA LEU A 154 -2.73 -3.50 -2.71
C LEU A 154 -2.09 -4.80 -3.21
N ILE A 155 -0.81 -5.00 -2.87
CA ILE A 155 -0.05 -6.19 -3.22
C ILE A 155 -0.66 -7.42 -2.54
N ALA A 156 -0.89 -7.36 -1.24
CA ALA A 156 -1.44 -8.47 -0.46
C ALA A 156 -2.82 -8.90 -0.98
N GLY A 157 -3.69 -7.95 -1.32
CA GLY A 157 -4.99 -8.22 -1.93
C GLY A 157 -4.84 -8.96 -3.26
N GLY A 158 -3.94 -8.51 -4.13
CA GLY A 158 -3.67 -9.17 -5.42
C GLY A 158 -3.14 -10.59 -5.24
N VAL A 159 -2.13 -10.78 -4.39
CA VAL A 159 -1.56 -12.11 -4.09
C VAL A 159 -2.61 -13.06 -3.52
N PHE A 160 -3.48 -12.55 -2.63
CA PHE A 160 -4.56 -13.36 -2.05
C PHE A 160 -5.50 -13.90 -3.13
N VAL A 161 -5.94 -13.07 -4.07
CA VAL A 161 -6.83 -13.51 -5.15
C VAL A 161 -6.13 -14.50 -6.08
N LEU A 162 -4.86 -14.25 -6.44
CA LEU A 162 -4.07 -15.15 -7.29
C LEU A 162 -3.84 -16.53 -6.67
N THR A 163 -3.69 -16.61 -5.35
CA THR A 163 -3.43 -17.88 -4.64
C THR A 163 -4.70 -18.60 -4.23
N ALA A 164 -5.80 -17.89 -4.00
CA ALA A 164 -7.10 -18.48 -3.65
C ALA A 164 -7.80 -19.16 -4.85
N THR A 165 -7.47 -18.77 -6.07
CA THR A 165 -8.03 -19.35 -7.30
C THR A 165 -7.23 -20.60 -7.70
N LYS A 166 -7.58 -21.76 -7.14
CA LYS A 166 -7.06 -23.05 -7.63
C LYS A 166 -7.55 -23.28 -9.07
N PRO A 167 -6.66 -23.57 -10.04
CA PRO A 167 -7.10 -24.04 -11.35
C PRO A 167 -7.75 -25.42 -11.15
N SER A 168 -9.05 -25.53 -11.45
CA SER A 168 -9.71 -26.82 -11.59
C SER A 168 -9.00 -27.57 -12.71
N ARG A 169 -8.20 -28.59 -12.36
CA ARG A 169 -7.76 -29.58 -13.32
C ARG A 169 -9.02 -30.28 -13.80
N SER A 170 -9.49 -29.90 -14.98
CA SER A 170 -10.38 -30.72 -15.79
C SER A 170 -9.80 -32.14 -15.81
N PRO A 171 -10.51 -33.18 -15.36
CA PRO A 171 -10.08 -34.53 -15.65
C PRO A 171 -10.10 -34.66 -17.17
N ILE A 172 -8.91 -34.87 -17.75
CA ILE A 172 -8.77 -35.26 -19.15
C ILE A 172 -9.47 -36.61 -19.26
N GLY A 173 -10.77 -36.57 -19.55
CA GLY A 173 -11.57 -37.71 -19.90
C GLY A 173 -11.50 -37.86 -21.41
N LYS A 174 -10.63 -38.75 -21.87
CA LYS A 174 -10.86 -39.79 -22.88
C LYS A 174 -9.57 -40.58 -23.09
#